data_AF-A0A1G3ZGQ1-F1
#
_entry.id   AF-A0A1G3ZGQ1-F1
#
_cell.length_a   1.000
_cell.length_b   1.000
_cell.length_c   1.000
_cell.angle_alpha   90.00
_cell.angle_beta   90.00
_cell.angle_gamma   90.00
#
_symmetry.space_group_name_H-M   'P 1'
#
loop_
_entity.id
_entity.type
_entity.pdbx_description
1 polymer ?
#
loop_
_entity_poly.entity_id
_entity_poly.type
_entity_poly.pdbx_seq_one_letter_code
_entity_poly.pdbx_strand_id
1 'polypeptide(L)'
;MIIPSRFLLCLLCFSFLQSSRLAASTPGGEEILESLIEKASSFFEEGAVDENIVLLPLTIQAAPQATEAFTIRTSPMNTQFITDPTSAFTETHETDMSVEVPVVSLDHVPIVQVPPAGKMISSLPVGKNLGDRIMELPADLFAGFLRSPKAKQEAYKAEHEQAVQKLQIQYPPETSPELAQKIANWKQAVEGWCNCSGSEAQDSGYKKVEELASEMPQELYRLVALSQAMKILEDATAYSHYLPLVLEKYNKDAEIEGTEEAKVAASRSNAILLGRLDNVNNNIKKLEEVADAIVRLSKQKKCCLMARTADSQAAIATLFEEALEKAQQAIDCYLQYGQKMKEGDAPAAFLLRLQGRVLEYDSLNSEYRARALQAIVEGDYNQNFSRAAESAANASRALEKVSEYKNLGDVEALQVLEQGVQYHLQAVQAFVNGNSSQAGNFSKAAKSALQASAAFNTVFNERKSCDSRDVENLEAFQEIAQYHLRRAKIYILEGKEKGDAFSFNVYKDLFKNHSL
;
A
#
# COMPACT_ATOMS: atom_id res chain seq x y z
N MET A 1 29.46 -41.91 9.17
CA MET A 1 28.05 -41.62 9.50
C MET A 1 27.96 -40.25 10.22
N ILE A 2 28.36 -39.16 9.54
CA ILE A 2 28.52 -37.79 10.12
C ILE A 2 27.72 -36.74 9.31
N ILE A 3 27.13 -37.15 8.19
CA ILE A 3 26.39 -36.28 7.26
C ILE A 3 25.10 -35.68 7.86
N PRO A 4 24.34 -36.36 8.76
CA PRO A 4 23.11 -35.78 9.29
C PRO A 4 23.36 -34.58 10.22
N SER A 5 24.47 -34.54 10.97
CA SER A 5 24.70 -33.47 11.96
C SER A 5 25.10 -32.15 11.30
N ARG A 6 25.86 -32.18 10.21
CA ARG A 6 26.26 -30.98 9.45
C ARG A 6 25.09 -30.36 8.69
N PHE A 7 24.15 -31.20 8.21
CA PHE A 7 22.93 -30.73 7.56
C PHE A 7 21.97 -30.06 8.57
N LEU A 8 21.84 -30.65 9.76
CA LEU A 8 21.03 -30.07 10.83
C LEU A 8 21.64 -28.76 11.36
N LEU A 9 22.97 -28.70 11.48
CA LEU A 9 23.68 -27.48 11.90
C LEU A 9 23.57 -26.38 10.84
N CYS A 10 23.64 -26.71 9.55
CA CYS A 10 23.36 -25.77 8.45
C CYS A 10 21.93 -25.23 8.50
N LEU A 11 20.93 -26.09 8.72
CA LEU A 11 19.53 -25.67 8.85
C LEU A 11 19.32 -24.75 10.06
N LEU A 12 19.97 -25.05 11.20
CA LEU A 12 19.95 -24.18 12.37
C LEU A 12 20.62 -22.83 12.09
N CYS A 13 21.79 -22.80 11.45
CA CYS A 13 22.44 -21.56 11.04
C CYS A 13 21.58 -20.72 10.07
N PHE A 14 20.86 -21.36 9.14
CA PHE A 14 19.93 -20.67 8.24
C PHE A 14 18.72 -20.08 8.96
N SER A 15 18.22 -20.74 10.01
CA SER A 15 17.13 -20.20 10.84
C SER A 15 17.55 -19.00 11.70
N PHE A 16 18.81 -18.94 12.16
CA PHE A 16 19.33 -17.77 12.88
C PHE A 16 19.69 -16.60 11.94
N LEU A 17 20.13 -16.87 10.71
CA LEU A 17 20.45 -15.86 9.70
C LEU A 17 19.23 -15.03 9.24
N GLN A 18 18.01 -15.58 9.30
CA GLN A 18 16.80 -14.84 8.97
C GLN A 18 16.50 -13.73 9.98
N SER A 19 16.73 -13.97 11.28
CA SER A 19 16.54 -12.98 12.34
C SER A 19 17.62 -11.88 12.29
N SER A 20 18.85 -12.23 11.90
CA SER A 20 19.97 -11.28 11.74
C SER A 20 19.86 -10.40 10.48
N ARG A 21 19.14 -10.84 9.45
CA ARG A 21 18.87 -10.05 8.23
C ARG A 21 17.99 -8.82 8.49
N LEU A 22 17.22 -8.80 9.58
CA LEU A 22 16.46 -7.62 10.00
C LEU A 22 17.31 -6.60 10.79
N ALA A 23 18.35 -7.06 11.50
CA ALA A 23 19.27 -6.17 12.24
C ALA A 23 20.25 -5.42 11.32
N ALA A 24 20.57 -5.99 10.14
CA ALA A 24 21.44 -5.39 9.14
C ALA A 24 20.79 -4.26 8.32
N SER A 25 19.48 -3.98 8.51
CA SER A 25 18.78 -2.89 7.82
C SER A 25 18.68 -1.58 8.62
N THR A 26 19.37 -1.49 9.77
CA THR A 26 19.51 -0.24 10.54
C THR A 26 20.95 0.25 10.53
N PRO A 27 21.21 1.58 10.59
CA PRO A 27 22.57 2.11 10.66
C PRO A 27 23.33 1.52 11.87
N GLY A 28 24.51 0.93 11.64
CA GLY A 28 25.32 0.22 12.66
C GLY A 28 25.14 -1.30 12.71
N GLY A 29 24.23 -1.89 11.93
CA GLY A 29 24.05 -3.35 11.85
C GLY A 29 25.21 -4.09 11.16
N GLU A 30 26.05 -3.36 10.42
CA GLU A 30 27.22 -3.88 9.70
C GLU A 30 28.31 -4.38 10.66
N GLU A 31 28.59 -3.64 11.75
CA GLU A 31 29.57 -4.05 12.79
C GLU A 31 29.14 -5.31 13.54
N ILE A 32 27.82 -5.49 13.73
CA ILE A 32 27.25 -6.69 14.36
C ILE A 32 27.38 -7.90 13.43
N LEU A 33 27.15 -7.69 12.12
CA LEU A 33 27.28 -8.73 11.12
C LEU A 33 28.75 -9.12 10.93
N GLU A 34 29.66 -8.15 10.89
CA GLU A 34 31.11 -8.37 10.86
C GLU A 34 31.59 -9.11 12.12
N SER A 35 31.17 -8.68 13.32
CA SER A 35 31.50 -9.38 14.57
C SER A 35 30.96 -10.82 14.61
N LEU A 36 29.74 -11.07 14.10
CA LEU A 36 29.17 -12.41 13.99
C LEU A 36 29.90 -13.27 12.96
N ILE A 37 30.32 -12.68 11.84
CA ILE A 37 31.06 -13.37 10.78
C ILE A 37 32.49 -13.69 11.25
N GLU A 38 33.16 -12.76 11.92
CA GLU A 38 34.50 -12.94 12.50
C GLU A 38 34.47 -14.04 13.58
N LYS A 39 33.46 -14.01 14.46
CA LYS A 39 33.29 -15.00 15.53
C LYS A 39 32.80 -16.36 15.02
N ALA A 40 32.00 -16.39 13.96
CA ALA A 40 31.66 -17.64 13.27
C ALA A 40 32.87 -18.23 12.53
N SER A 41 33.75 -17.37 11.98
CA SER A 41 34.98 -17.80 11.30
C SER A 41 36.01 -18.35 12.29
N SER A 42 36.12 -17.78 13.49
CA SER A 42 36.98 -18.33 14.56
C SER A 42 36.52 -19.70 15.06
N PHE A 43 35.23 -20.06 14.91
CA PHE A 43 34.73 -21.41 15.21
C PHE A 43 35.20 -22.49 14.21
N PHE A 44 35.67 -22.08 13.02
CA PHE A 44 36.12 -23.02 12.00
C PHE A 44 37.65 -23.18 11.92
N GLU A 45 38.43 -22.32 12.60
CA GLU A 45 39.90 -22.35 12.51
C GLU A 45 40.65 -22.99 13.68
N GLU A 46 40.03 -23.27 14.84
CA GLU A 46 40.77 -23.86 15.97
C GLU A 46 40.29 -25.26 16.37
N GLY A 47 41.11 -26.25 16.02
CA GLY A 47 41.08 -27.58 16.60
C GLY A 47 41.85 -27.63 17.91
N ALA A 48 41.23 -27.21 19.02
CA ALA A 48 41.51 -27.69 20.37
C ALA A 48 40.43 -27.14 21.32
N VAL A 49 39.76 -28.04 22.02
CA VAL A 49 38.83 -27.71 23.10
C VAL A 49 39.64 -27.14 24.27
N ASP A 50 39.31 -25.93 24.72
CA ASP A 50 39.47 -25.57 26.12
C ASP A 50 38.24 -24.78 26.60
N GLU A 51 37.61 -25.32 27.64
CA GLU A 51 36.39 -24.80 28.26
C GLU A 51 36.76 -23.66 29.20
N ASN A 52 36.51 -22.40 28.82
CA ASN A 52 36.20 -21.30 29.74
C ASN A 52 35.78 -20.05 28.97
N ILE A 53 34.48 -19.74 28.95
CA ILE A 53 33.98 -18.42 28.55
C ILE A 53 33.41 -17.72 29.78
N VAL A 54 34.13 -16.70 30.23
CA VAL A 54 33.71 -15.73 31.26
C VAL A 54 32.73 -14.74 30.61
N LEU A 55 31.52 -14.63 31.16
CA LEU A 55 30.55 -13.61 30.80
C LEU A 55 30.93 -12.26 31.43
N LEU A 56 31.08 -11.22 30.60
CA LEU A 56 31.21 -9.82 31.03
C LEU A 56 29.83 -9.13 30.95
N PRO A 57 29.38 -8.42 32.00
CA PRO A 57 28.09 -7.74 32.00
C PRO A 57 28.18 -6.38 31.32
N LEU A 58 27.29 -6.11 30.36
CA LEU A 58 27.05 -4.77 29.84
C LEU A 58 25.91 -4.11 30.63
N THR A 59 26.26 -3.16 31.48
CA THR A 59 25.31 -2.32 32.21
C THR A 59 25.01 -1.08 31.38
N ILE A 60 23.76 -0.89 30.94
CA ILE A 60 23.30 0.38 30.38
C ILE A 60 22.37 1.05 31.40
N GLN A 61 22.79 2.22 31.83
CA GLN A 61 22.19 3.05 32.86
C GLN A 61 21.03 3.86 32.27
N ALA A 62 19.82 3.67 32.79
CA ALA A 62 18.64 4.44 32.40
C ALA A 62 18.53 5.74 33.23
N ALA A 63 18.13 6.83 32.56
CA ALA A 63 17.74 8.10 33.15
C ALA A 63 16.28 8.44 32.74
N PRO A 64 15.55 9.25 33.52
CA PRO A 64 14.17 8.92 33.90
C PRO A 64 13.08 9.49 32.98
N GLN A 65 11.98 8.73 32.88
CA GLN A 65 10.71 9.20 32.31
C GLN A 65 9.94 10.04 33.33
N ALA A 66 9.45 11.19 32.88
CA ALA A 66 8.44 11.97 33.58
C ALA A 66 7.06 11.54 33.10
N THR A 67 6.23 11.11 34.05
CA THR A 67 4.86 10.64 33.86
C THR A 67 3.89 11.81 33.98
N GLU A 68 3.10 12.10 32.94
CA GLU A 68 1.87 12.88 33.09
C GLU A 68 0.68 12.05 32.61
N ALA A 69 -0.19 11.74 33.56
CA ALA A 69 -1.43 11.00 33.38
C ALA A 69 -2.53 11.93 32.85
N PHE A 70 -3.12 11.58 31.70
CA PHE A 70 -4.29 12.28 31.17
C PHE A 70 -5.56 11.47 31.46
N THR A 71 -6.37 11.95 32.39
CA THR A 71 -7.63 11.36 32.84
C THR A 71 -8.77 11.80 31.91
N ILE A 72 -9.36 10.87 31.14
CA ILE A 72 -10.57 11.14 30.36
C ILE A 72 -11.80 11.01 31.25
N ARG A 73 -12.47 12.14 31.46
CA ARG A 73 -13.72 12.31 32.21
C ARG A 73 -14.90 12.04 31.26
N THR A 74 -15.60 10.93 31.47
CA THR A 74 -16.89 10.65 30.83
C THR A 74 -18.00 11.39 31.56
N SER A 75 -18.87 12.10 30.82
CA SER A 75 -20.17 12.58 31.31
C SER A 75 -21.28 12.30 30.29
N PRO A 76 -22.53 12.13 30.76
CA PRO A 76 -23.51 11.25 30.12
C PRO A 76 -24.53 11.98 29.24
N MET A 77 -25.12 11.20 28.34
CA MET A 77 -26.31 11.50 27.52
C MET A 77 -27.43 12.14 28.34
N ASN A 78 -28.03 13.19 27.77
CA ASN A 78 -29.31 13.72 28.22
C ASN A 78 -30.29 13.70 27.03
N THR A 79 -31.34 12.90 27.17
CA THR A 79 -32.48 12.75 26.27
C THR A 79 -33.61 13.67 26.72
N GLN A 80 -34.01 14.64 25.89
CA GLN A 80 -35.33 15.26 26.00
C GLN A 80 -35.94 15.52 24.62
N PHE A 81 -37.20 15.10 24.52
CA PHE A 81 -38.19 15.28 23.46
C PHE A 81 -38.43 16.76 23.12
N ILE A 82 -39.01 17.05 21.94
CA ILE A 82 -40.29 17.80 21.75
C ILE A 82 -40.66 17.94 20.25
N THR A 83 -41.88 17.43 19.95
CA THR A 83 -42.97 17.79 19.01
C THR A 83 -42.75 18.26 17.56
N ASP A 84 -43.57 17.63 16.69
CA ASP A 84 -44.09 18.07 15.37
C ASP A 84 -44.57 19.53 15.31
N PRO A 85 -44.56 20.11 14.09
CA PRO A 85 -45.86 20.43 13.50
C PRO A 85 -45.98 20.12 11.99
N THR A 86 -47.17 19.62 11.67
CA THR A 86 -47.87 19.61 10.38
C THR A 86 -47.77 20.93 9.61
N SER A 87 -47.44 20.91 8.31
CA SER A 87 -47.91 21.90 7.33
C SER A 87 -47.56 21.58 5.86
N ALA A 88 -48.64 21.43 5.08
CA ALA A 88 -48.87 21.85 3.69
C ALA A 88 -47.90 21.45 2.56
N PHE A 89 -48.44 20.59 1.68
CA PHE A 89 -48.00 20.35 0.31
C PHE A 89 -48.14 21.61 -0.57
N THR A 90 -47.11 21.89 -1.35
CA THR A 90 -47.20 22.64 -2.61
C THR A 90 -46.35 21.90 -3.66
N GLU A 91 -47.02 21.38 -4.68
CA GLU A 91 -46.43 20.86 -5.91
C GLU A 91 -45.77 21.99 -6.70
N THR A 92 -44.50 21.85 -7.06
CA THR A 92 -43.91 22.58 -8.19
C THR A 92 -42.78 21.79 -8.86
N HIS A 93 -43.03 21.52 -10.15
CA HIS A 93 -42.10 21.39 -11.28
C HIS A 93 -40.88 20.46 -11.16
N GLU A 94 -41.06 19.25 -11.69
CA GLU A 94 -39.99 18.38 -12.21
C GLU A 94 -39.12 19.16 -13.22
N THR A 95 -37.90 19.48 -12.79
CA THR A 95 -36.80 19.78 -13.68
C THR A 95 -35.94 18.53 -13.71
N ASP A 96 -35.88 17.87 -14.87
CA ASP A 96 -35.06 16.69 -15.14
C ASP A 96 -33.56 17.01 -14.92
N MET A 97 -33.12 16.90 -13.67
CA MET A 97 -31.71 16.82 -13.32
C MET A 97 -31.31 15.35 -13.41
N SER A 98 -30.60 14.99 -14.48
CA SER A 98 -29.87 13.73 -14.54
C SER A 98 -28.89 13.67 -13.36
N VAL A 99 -29.24 12.89 -12.34
CA VAL A 99 -28.36 12.56 -11.22
C VAL A 99 -27.19 11.75 -11.76
N GLU A 100 -26.02 12.38 -11.92
CA GLU A 100 -24.78 11.64 -12.17
C GLU A 100 -24.54 10.69 -10.98
N VAL A 101 -24.60 9.39 -11.26
CA VAL A 101 -24.34 8.31 -10.30
C VAL A 101 -22.98 8.53 -9.62
N PRO A 102 -22.86 8.35 -8.29
CA PRO A 102 -21.58 8.46 -7.58
C PRO A 102 -20.49 7.65 -8.28
N VAL A 103 -19.38 8.32 -8.59
CA VAL A 103 -18.29 7.69 -9.33
C VAL A 103 -17.51 6.80 -8.39
N VAL A 104 -17.92 5.54 -8.31
CA VAL A 104 -17.09 4.46 -7.76
C VAL A 104 -17.02 3.31 -8.76
N SER A 105 -16.58 3.62 -9.97
CA SER A 105 -15.99 2.61 -10.86
C SER A 105 -14.50 2.48 -10.50
N LEU A 106 -14.22 1.60 -9.54
CA LEU A 106 -12.93 0.93 -9.36
C LEU A 106 -13.04 -0.43 -10.08
N ASP A 107 -13.28 -0.43 -11.40
CA ASP A 107 -13.50 -1.65 -12.19
C ASP A 107 -12.26 -2.55 -12.30
N HIS A 108 -11.17 -2.25 -11.59
CA HIS A 108 -9.88 -2.93 -11.69
C HIS A 108 -9.28 -3.35 -10.34
N VAL A 109 -10.10 -3.83 -9.39
CA VAL A 109 -9.58 -4.74 -8.35
C VAL A 109 -9.78 -6.16 -8.84
N PRO A 110 -8.82 -6.76 -9.57
CA PRO A 110 -8.94 -8.17 -9.95
C PRO A 110 -9.04 -9.00 -8.66
N ILE A 111 -10.11 -9.78 -8.56
CA ILE A 111 -10.18 -10.87 -7.59
C ILE A 111 -9.01 -11.80 -7.95
N VAL A 112 -7.96 -11.78 -7.12
CA VAL A 112 -6.80 -12.66 -7.30
C VAL A 112 -7.28 -14.10 -7.14
N GLN A 113 -7.50 -14.79 -8.26
CA GLN A 113 -7.66 -16.23 -8.27
C GLN A 113 -6.27 -16.86 -8.12
N VAL A 114 -6.12 -17.67 -7.07
CA VAL A 114 -4.93 -18.51 -6.87
C VAL A 114 -4.94 -19.62 -7.94
N PRO A 115 -3.90 -19.75 -8.79
CA PRO A 115 -3.88 -20.78 -9.82
C PRO A 115 -3.76 -22.19 -9.20
N PRO A 116 -4.49 -23.20 -9.71
CA PRO A 116 -4.25 -24.59 -9.35
C PRO A 116 -2.96 -25.09 -10.02
N ALA A 117 -2.19 -25.87 -9.26
CA ALA A 117 -0.86 -26.36 -9.61
C ALA A 117 -0.79 -27.00 -11.01
N GLY A 118 -0.01 -26.38 -11.90
CA GLY A 118 0.26 -26.85 -13.25
C GLY A 118 1.55 -27.69 -13.34
N LYS A 119 1.45 -28.83 -14.04
CA LYS A 119 2.50 -29.84 -14.26
C LYS A 119 3.78 -29.27 -14.90
N MET A 120 4.93 -29.64 -14.33
CA MET A 120 6.27 -29.40 -14.88
C MET A 120 6.52 -30.26 -16.13
N ILE A 121 7.11 -29.63 -17.15
CA ILE A 121 7.70 -30.30 -18.32
C ILE A 121 9.19 -30.50 -18.04
N SER A 122 9.63 -31.76 -18.04
CA SER A 122 11.02 -32.17 -17.81
C SER A 122 11.73 -32.50 -19.12
N SER A 123 12.74 -31.71 -19.47
CA SER A 123 14.07 -32.19 -19.89
C SER A 123 14.90 -31.00 -20.39
N LEU A 124 15.83 -30.50 -19.57
CA LEU A 124 16.89 -29.59 -20.01
C LEU A 124 18.27 -30.23 -19.74
N PRO A 125 19.29 -29.93 -20.58
CA PRO A 125 20.58 -30.60 -20.54
C PRO A 125 21.37 -30.23 -19.29
N VAL A 126 21.95 -31.24 -18.66
CA VAL A 126 22.89 -31.13 -17.55
C VAL A 126 24.15 -30.40 -18.02
N GLY A 127 24.47 -29.25 -17.42
CA GLY A 127 25.75 -28.58 -17.67
C GLY A 127 25.95 -27.20 -17.03
N LYS A 128 24.88 -26.45 -16.74
CA LYS A 128 24.94 -25.18 -15.98
C LYS A 128 23.62 -25.02 -15.24
N ASN A 129 23.64 -24.61 -13.97
CA ASN A 129 22.37 -24.39 -13.26
C ASN A 129 21.63 -23.21 -13.91
N LEU A 130 20.31 -23.14 -13.77
CA LEU A 130 19.51 -22.09 -14.41
C LEU A 130 19.98 -20.68 -14.01
N GLY A 131 20.51 -20.54 -12.78
CA GLY A 131 21.13 -19.32 -12.29
C GLY A 131 22.31 -18.88 -13.15
N ASP A 132 23.29 -19.76 -13.41
CA ASP A 132 24.47 -19.43 -14.23
C ASP A 132 24.09 -18.95 -15.63
N ARG A 133 23.04 -19.56 -16.23
CA ARG A 133 22.54 -19.15 -17.56
C ARG A 133 21.80 -17.82 -17.55
N ILE A 134 21.07 -17.52 -16.48
CA ILE A 134 20.42 -16.21 -16.29
C ILE A 134 21.50 -15.14 -16.08
N MET A 135 22.61 -15.48 -15.42
CA MET A 135 23.72 -14.57 -15.19
C MET A 135 24.59 -14.29 -16.42
N GLU A 136 24.58 -15.17 -17.42
CA GLU A 136 25.21 -14.93 -18.72
C GLU A 136 24.36 -14.04 -19.65
N LEU A 137 23.14 -13.66 -19.23
CA LEU A 137 22.29 -12.77 -20.02
C LEU A 137 22.87 -11.34 -19.98
N PRO A 138 22.99 -10.66 -21.14
CA PRO A 138 23.30 -9.25 -21.20
C PRO A 138 22.40 -8.41 -20.27
N ALA A 139 22.96 -7.34 -19.67
CA ALA A 139 22.23 -6.38 -18.85
C ALA A 139 20.93 -5.90 -19.53
N ASP A 140 20.97 -5.75 -20.85
CA ASP A 140 19.85 -5.33 -21.69
C ASP A 140 18.67 -6.31 -21.70
N LEU A 141 18.91 -7.61 -21.47
CA LEU A 141 17.84 -8.60 -21.36
C LEU A 141 17.08 -8.49 -20.04
N PHE A 142 17.71 -8.00 -18.97
CA PHE A 142 17.04 -7.76 -17.68
C PHE A 142 15.96 -6.68 -17.79
N ALA A 143 16.20 -5.64 -18.60
CA ALA A 143 15.20 -4.63 -18.88
C ALA A 143 13.92 -5.21 -19.51
N GLY A 144 14.04 -6.32 -20.26
CA GLY A 144 12.89 -7.04 -20.84
C GLY A 144 12.05 -7.82 -19.84
N PHE A 145 12.58 -8.15 -18.66
CA PHE A 145 11.83 -8.82 -17.57
C PHE A 145 11.16 -7.83 -16.62
N LEU A 146 11.52 -6.55 -16.68
CA LEU A 146 10.91 -5.53 -15.85
C LEU A 146 9.57 -5.08 -16.44
N ARG A 147 8.60 -4.89 -15.56
CA ARG A 147 7.33 -4.24 -15.89
C ARG A 147 7.64 -2.87 -16.46
N SER A 148 7.23 -2.61 -17.70
CA SER A 148 7.45 -1.32 -18.34
C SER A 148 6.26 -0.40 -18.09
N PRO A 149 6.43 0.73 -17.38
CA PRO A 149 5.36 1.72 -17.17
C PRO A 149 5.04 2.52 -18.45
N LYS A 150 5.85 2.39 -19.51
CA LYS A 150 5.74 3.17 -20.76
C LYS A 150 4.37 3.09 -21.41
N ALA A 151 3.80 1.89 -21.55
CA ALA A 151 2.50 1.72 -22.19
C ALA A 151 1.39 2.47 -21.42
N LYS A 152 1.46 2.49 -20.08
CA LYS A 152 0.51 3.23 -19.24
C LYS A 152 0.75 4.74 -19.32
N GLN A 153 2.01 5.17 -19.44
CA GLN A 153 2.36 6.57 -19.62
C GLN A 153 1.87 7.11 -20.97
N GLU A 154 2.03 6.33 -22.04
CA GLU A 154 1.48 6.62 -23.37
C GLU A 154 -0.04 6.70 -23.35
N ALA A 155 -0.71 5.81 -22.61
CA ALA A 155 -2.17 5.86 -22.43
C ALA A 155 -2.60 7.17 -21.76
N TYR A 156 -1.96 7.59 -20.67
CA TYR A 156 -2.27 8.88 -20.03
C TYR A 156 -1.94 10.08 -20.90
N LYS A 157 -0.86 10.01 -21.70
CA LYS A 157 -0.53 11.05 -22.68
C LYS A 157 -1.63 11.19 -23.74
N ALA A 158 -2.10 10.08 -24.29
CA ALA A 158 -3.22 10.08 -25.24
C ALA A 158 -4.53 10.59 -24.61
N GLU A 159 -4.82 10.18 -23.36
CA GLU A 159 -5.97 10.72 -22.62
C GLU A 159 -5.85 12.22 -22.34
N HIS A 160 -4.63 12.71 -22.07
CA HIS A 160 -4.35 14.13 -21.87
C HIS A 160 -4.60 14.92 -23.15
N GLU A 161 -4.06 14.46 -24.28
CA GLU A 161 -4.30 15.07 -25.58
C GLU A 161 -5.80 15.12 -25.93
N GLN A 162 -6.53 14.03 -25.67
CA GLN A 162 -7.98 13.98 -25.85
C GLN A 162 -8.71 14.96 -24.92
N ALA A 163 -8.30 15.07 -23.65
CA ALA A 163 -8.89 15.99 -22.69
C ALA A 163 -8.66 17.45 -23.10
N VAL A 164 -7.46 17.78 -23.59
CA VAL A 164 -7.14 19.10 -24.13
C VAL A 164 -8.07 19.43 -25.31
N GLN A 165 -8.22 18.54 -26.28
CA GLN A 165 -9.12 18.75 -27.42
C GLN A 165 -10.56 18.99 -27.00
N LYS A 166 -11.09 18.18 -26.06
CA LYS A 166 -12.44 18.35 -25.52
C LYS A 166 -12.61 19.72 -24.85
N LEU A 167 -11.63 20.15 -24.05
CA LEU A 167 -11.67 21.43 -23.36
C LEU A 167 -11.54 22.62 -24.32
N GLN A 168 -10.76 22.50 -25.40
CA GLN A 168 -10.67 23.53 -26.44
C GLN A 168 -11.99 23.70 -27.20
N ILE A 169 -12.74 22.61 -27.42
CA ILE A 169 -14.08 22.68 -28.02
C ILE A 169 -15.08 23.29 -27.04
N GLN A 170 -14.99 22.93 -25.76
CA GLN A 170 -15.90 23.42 -24.72
C GLN A 170 -15.68 24.89 -24.37
N TYR A 171 -14.43 25.36 -24.44
CA TYR A 171 -14.01 26.72 -24.09
C TYR A 171 -13.26 27.36 -25.26
N PRO A 172 -13.96 27.74 -26.33
CA PRO A 172 -13.32 28.33 -27.50
C PRO A 172 -12.82 29.76 -27.19
N PRO A 173 -11.77 30.24 -27.88
CA PRO A 173 -11.16 31.55 -27.62
C PRO A 173 -12.13 32.73 -27.69
N GLU A 174 -13.16 32.63 -28.54
CA GLU A 174 -14.15 33.69 -28.75
C GLU A 174 -15.07 33.89 -27.55
N THR A 175 -15.40 32.81 -26.82
CA THR A 175 -16.34 32.87 -25.69
C THR A 175 -15.65 32.77 -24.33
N SER A 176 -14.44 32.23 -24.29
CA SER A 176 -13.70 32.00 -23.04
C SER A 176 -12.19 32.22 -23.23
N PRO A 177 -11.76 33.44 -23.61
CA PRO A 177 -10.38 33.72 -24.02
C PRO A 177 -9.36 33.39 -22.93
N GLU A 178 -9.68 33.65 -21.66
CA GLU A 178 -8.79 33.36 -20.54
C GLU A 178 -8.57 31.85 -20.35
N LEU A 179 -9.65 31.05 -20.37
CA LEU A 179 -9.56 29.59 -20.24
C LEU A 179 -8.86 28.97 -21.45
N ALA A 180 -9.19 29.44 -22.66
CA ALA A 180 -8.54 28.99 -23.89
C ALA A 180 -7.02 29.23 -23.85
N GLN A 181 -6.59 30.42 -23.38
CA GLN A 181 -5.17 30.73 -23.21
C GLN A 181 -4.51 29.83 -22.16
N LYS A 182 -5.16 29.59 -21.01
CA LYS A 182 -4.64 28.67 -19.98
C LYS A 182 -4.50 27.25 -20.51
N ILE A 183 -5.46 26.75 -21.27
CA ILE A 183 -5.39 25.42 -21.92
C ILE A 183 -4.23 25.37 -22.92
N ALA A 184 -4.05 26.41 -23.73
CA ALA A 184 -2.95 26.48 -24.71
C ALA A 184 -1.57 26.51 -24.02
N ASN A 185 -1.41 27.33 -22.98
CA ASN A 185 -0.18 27.41 -22.19
C ASN A 185 0.14 26.06 -21.53
N TRP A 186 -0.87 25.40 -20.95
CA TRP A 186 -0.71 24.07 -20.34
C TRP A 186 -0.27 23.02 -21.36
N LYS A 187 -0.96 22.96 -22.51
CA LYS A 187 -0.61 22.06 -23.61
C LYS A 187 0.86 22.25 -24.01
N GLN A 188 1.27 23.50 -24.25
CA GLN A 188 2.65 23.82 -24.63
C GLN A 188 3.66 23.41 -23.56
N ALA A 189 3.36 23.62 -22.28
CA ALA A 189 4.23 23.23 -21.17
C ALA A 189 4.39 21.70 -21.07
N VAL A 190 3.29 20.95 -21.18
CA VAL A 190 3.32 19.48 -21.13
C VAL A 190 4.00 18.88 -22.35
N GLU A 191 3.77 19.41 -23.55
CA GLU A 191 4.48 19.01 -24.77
C GLU A 191 5.99 19.30 -24.64
N GLY A 192 6.35 20.47 -24.12
CA GLY A 192 7.73 20.84 -23.84
C GLY A 192 8.41 19.86 -22.88
N TRP A 193 7.76 19.53 -21.77
CA TRP A 193 8.25 18.54 -20.80
C TRP A 193 8.39 17.15 -21.41
N CYS A 194 7.37 16.66 -22.13
CA CYS A 194 7.39 15.33 -22.76
C CYS A 194 8.48 15.18 -23.83
N ASN A 195 8.88 16.29 -24.46
CA ASN A 195 9.91 16.31 -25.49
C ASN A 195 11.33 16.50 -24.93
N CYS A 196 11.49 16.75 -23.62
CA CYS A 196 12.79 16.85 -23.00
C CYS A 196 13.50 15.49 -22.97
N SER A 197 14.76 15.47 -23.41
CA SER A 197 15.68 14.34 -23.22
C SER A 197 16.59 14.60 -22.03
N GLY A 198 16.69 13.64 -21.11
CA GLY A 198 17.55 13.70 -19.93
C GLY A 198 16.81 14.17 -18.68
N SER A 199 17.22 13.63 -17.52
CA SER A 199 16.51 13.77 -16.25
C SER A 199 16.44 15.22 -15.75
N GLU A 200 17.53 16.00 -15.85
CA GLU A 200 17.56 17.40 -15.40
C GLU A 200 16.62 18.30 -16.20
N ALA A 201 16.59 18.10 -17.54
CA ALA A 201 15.69 18.84 -18.42
C ALA A 201 14.23 18.44 -18.18
N GLN A 202 13.97 17.16 -17.93
CA GLN A 202 12.63 16.66 -17.59
C GLN A 202 12.14 17.20 -16.26
N ASP A 203 12.94 17.18 -15.19
CA ASP A 203 12.58 17.73 -13.89
C ASP A 203 12.35 19.25 -13.97
N SER A 204 13.18 19.98 -14.72
CA SER A 204 12.99 21.42 -14.99
C SER A 204 11.74 21.71 -15.83
N GLY A 205 11.42 20.83 -16.78
CA GLY A 205 10.20 20.89 -17.58
C GLY A 205 8.95 20.68 -16.73
N TYR A 206 8.97 19.65 -15.88
CA TYR A 206 7.86 19.35 -14.98
C TYR A 206 7.62 20.46 -13.95
N LYS A 207 8.67 21.12 -13.44
CA LYS A 207 8.52 22.27 -12.54
C LYS A 207 7.65 23.39 -13.13
N LYS A 208 7.75 23.65 -14.44
CA LYS A 208 6.86 24.61 -15.12
C LYS A 208 5.40 24.13 -15.16
N VAL A 209 5.19 22.82 -15.34
CA VAL A 209 3.85 22.22 -15.28
C VAL A 209 3.28 22.32 -13.87
N GLU A 210 4.09 22.13 -12.83
CA GLU A 210 3.72 22.28 -11.43
C GLU A 210 3.34 23.72 -11.07
N GLU A 211 4.15 24.70 -11.51
CA GLU A 211 3.86 26.13 -11.33
C GLU A 211 2.50 26.50 -11.94
N LEU A 212 2.25 26.06 -13.18
CA LEU A 212 0.95 26.27 -13.85
C LEU A 212 -0.21 25.57 -13.14
N ALA A 213 0.04 24.44 -12.47
CA ALA A 213 -1.01 23.66 -11.81
C ALA A 213 -1.62 24.42 -10.63
N SER A 214 -0.81 25.22 -9.93
CA SER A 214 -1.23 26.02 -8.77
C SER A 214 -2.24 27.12 -9.13
N GLU A 215 -2.19 27.62 -10.37
CA GLU A 215 -3.08 28.67 -10.90
C GLU A 215 -4.20 28.11 -11.78
N MET A 216 -4.30 26.78 -11.86
CA MET A 216 -5.19 26.09 -12.76
C MET A 216 -6.65 26.20 -12.29
N PRO A 217 -7.57 26.68 -13.15
CA PRO A 217 -9.00 26.65 -12.88
C PRO A 217 -9.50 25.22 -12.63
N GLN A 218 -10.54 25.11 -11.82
CA GLN A 218 -11.09 23.84 -11.37
C GLN A 218 -11.67 23.02 -12.54
N GLU A 219 -12.11 23.68 -13.60
CA GLU A 219 -12.59 23.08 -14.85
C GLU A 219 -11.51 22.23 -15.53
N LEU A 220 -10.23 22.58 -15.32
CA LEU A 220 -9.08 21.94 -15.95
C LEU A 220 -8.41 20.87 -15.05
N TYR A 221 -9.02 20.51 -13.91
CA TYR A 221 -8.47 19.56 -12.94
C TYR A 221 -7.98 18.24 -13.56
N ARG A 222 -8.67 17.76 -14.61
CA ARG A 222 -8.33 16.49 -15.27
C ARG A 222 -6.98 16.57 -15.97
N LEU A 223 -6.64 17.73 -16.54
CA LEU A 223 -5.33 17.94 -17.18
C LEU A 223 -4.20 17.89 -16.15
N VAL A 224 -4.40 18.52 -14.98
CA VAL A 224 -3.46 18.47 -13.85
C VAL A 224 -3.25 17.03 -13.38
N ALA A 225 -4.34 16.30 -13.17
CA ALA A 225 -4.31 14.92 -12.69
C ALA A 225 -3.54 13.98 -13.64
N LEU A 226 -3.77 14.10 -14.95
CA LEU A 226 -3.09 13.29 -15.96
C LEU A 226 -1.60 13.62 -16.04
N SER A 227 -1.20 14.90 -15.96
CA SER A 227 0.21 15.29 -15.92
C SER A 227 0.92 14.76 -14.66
N GLN A 228 0.27 14.83 -13.50
CA GLN A 228 0.80 14.27 -12.24
C GLN A 228 0.95 12.74 -12.31
N ALA A 229 -0.05 12.05 -12.86
CA ALA A 229 0.02 10.60 -13.09
C ALA A 229 1.14 10.22 -14.07
N MET A 230 1.32 10.99 -15.15
CA MET A 230 2.44 10.83 -16.08
C MET A 230 3.80 11.01 -15.39
N LYS A 231 3.92 11.96 -14.44
CA LYS A 231 5.16 12.17 -13.69
C LYS A 231 5.52 10.98 -12.82
N ILE A 232 4.55 10.38 -12.13
CA ILE A 232 4.76 9.14 -11.36
C ILE A 232 5.29 8.01 -12.27
N LEU A 233 4.78 7.90 -13.50
CA LEU A 233 5.24 6.87 -14.45
C LEU A 233 6.62 7.17 -15.05
N GLU A 234 6.98 8.44 -15.21
CA GLU A 234 8.35 8.86 -15.52
C GLU A 234 9.31 8.45 -14.40
N ASP A 235 8.96 8.74 -13.14
CA ASP A 235 9.74 8.36 -11.97
C ASP A 235 9.85 6.83 -11.83
N ALA A 236 8.78 6.08 -12.16
CA ALA A 236 8.82 4.62 -12.24
C ALA A 236 9.75 4.10 -13.33
N THR A 237 9.80 4.79 -14.48
CA THR A 237 10.74 4.47 -15.56
C THR A 237 12.17 4.70 -15.09
N ALA A 238 12.45 5.84 -14.46
CA ALA A 238 13.75 6.14 -13.88
C ALA A 238 14.15 5.10 -12.82
N TYR A 239 13.22 4.70 -11.94
CA TYR A 239 13.45 3.65 -10.96
C TYR A 239 13.80 2.29 -11.61
N SER A 240 13.21 1.96 -12.76
CA SER A 240 13.56 0.72 -13.48
C SER A 240 15.02 0.68 -13.94
N HIS A 241 15.65 1.84 -14.13
CA HIS A 241 17.07 1.96 -14.49
C HIS A 241 18.01 1.82 -13.28
N TYR A 242 17.50 1.83 -12.05
CA TYR A 242 18.31 1.61 -10.86
C TYR A 242 18.93 0.21 -10.82
N LEU A 243 18.17 -0.82 -11.22
CA LEU A 243 18.62 -2.21 -11.14
C LEU A 243 19.83 -2.52 -12.07
N PRO A 244 19.83 -2.11 -13.36
CA PRO A 244 21.01 -2.21 -14.21
C PRO A 244 22.24 -1.47 -13.65
N LEU A 245 22.06 -0.28 -13.10
CA LEU A 245 23.17 0.52 -12.54
C LEU A 245 23.82 -0.17 -11.32
N VAL A 246 22.99 -0.75 -10.45
CA VAL A 246 23.48 -1.55 -9.31
C VAL A 246 24.24 -2.78 -9.80
N LEU A 247 23.71 -3.49 -10.80
CA LEU A 247 24.37 -4.66 -11.40
C LEU A 247 25.73 -4.30 -12.02
N GLU A 248 25.79 -3.19 -12.78
CA GLU A 248 27.03 -2.74 -13.41
C GLU A 248 28.11 -2.40 -12.38
N LYS A 249 27.74 -1.73 -11.28
CA LYS A 249 28.65 -1.44 -10.16
C LYS A 249 29.23 -2.73 -9.59
N TYR A 250 28.39 -3.71 -9.27
CA TYR A 250 28.84 -4.98 -8.70
C TYR A 250 29.74 -5.79 -9.65
N ASN A 251 29.44 -5.79 -10.95
CA ASN A 251 30.27 -6.50 -11.92
C ASN A 251 31.67 -5.88 -12.06
N LYS A 252 31.78 -4.54 -12.02
CA LYS A 252 33.07 -3.85 -12.05
C LYS A 252 33.91 -4.18 -10.81
N ASP A 253 33.29 -4.19 -9.63
CA ASP A 253 33.98 -4.52 -8.38
C ASP A 253 34.53 -5.97 -8.42
N ALA A 254 33.79 -6.90 -9.04
CA ALA A 254 34.21 -8.30 -9.23
C ALA A 254 35.41 -8.47 -10.19
N GLU A 255 35.45 -7.68 -11.27
CA GLU A 255 36.52 -7.73 -12.28
C GLU A 255 37.85 -7.14 -11.76
N ILE A 256 37.77 -6.15 -10.86
CA ILE A 256 38.95 -5.47 -10.30
C ILE A 256 39.74 -6.37 -9.35
N GLU A 257 39.07 -7.22 -8.57
CA GLU A 257 39.75 -7.99 -7.52
C GLU A 257 40.34 -9.32 -8.01
N GLY A 258 39.78 -9.94 -9.06
CA GLY A 258 40.34 -11.14 -9.71
C GLY A 258 40.46 -12.40 -8.83
N THR A 259 40.18 -12.32 -7.53
CA THR A 259 40.23 -13.42 -6.57
C THR A 259 39.01 -14.33 -6.69
N GLU A 260 39.16 -15.58 -6.26
CA GLU A 260 38.01 -16.51 -6.20
C GLU A 260 36.97 -16.03 -5.16
N GLU A 261 37.39 -15.35 -4.08
CA GLU A 261 36.44 -14.72 -3.15
C GLU A 261 35.60 -13.64 -3.85
N ALA A 262 36.21 -12.80 -4.70
CA ALA A 262 35.50 -11.77 -5.45
C ALA A 262 34.49 -12.36 -6.43
N LYS A 263 34.84 -13.46 -7.11
CA LYS A 263 33.90 -14.19 -8.00
C LYS A 263 32.73 -14.80 -7.24
N VAL A 264 32.98 -15.37 -6.05
CA VAL A 264 31.93 -15.92 -5.18
C VAL A 264 31.05 -14.81 -4.63
N ALA A 265 31.63 -13.68 -4.21
CA ALA A 265 30.90 -12.51 -3.75
C ALA A 265 30.03 -11.92 -4.86
N ALA A 266 30.56 -11.78 -6.07
CA ALA A 266 29.82 -11.34 -7.26
C ALA A 266 28.64 -12.28 -7.57
N SER A 267 28.88 -13.59 -7.55
CA SER A 267 27.83 -14.60 -7.76
C SER A 267 26.72 -14.52 -6.69
N ARG A 268 27.09 -14.28 -5.42
CA ARG A 268 26.12 -14.08 -4.33
C ARG A 268 25.33 -12.78 -4.49
N SER A 269 25.99 -11.67 -4.80
CA SER A 269 25.35 -10.38 -5.06
C SER A 269 24.38 -10.46 -6.24
N ASN A 270 24.77 -11.19 -7.28
CA ASN A 270 23.94 -11.47 -8.44
C ASN A 270 22.68 -12.28 -8.11
N ALA A 271 22.81 -13.34 -7.29
CA ALA A 271 21.66 -14.09 -6.80
C ALA A 271 20.73 -13.23 -5.94
N ILE A 272 21.28 -12.32 -5.11
CA ILE A 272 20.52 -11.35 -4.33
C ILE A 272 19.77 -10.39 -5.26
N LEU A 273 20.42 -9.93 -6.33
CA LEU A 273 19.86 -8.98 -7.28
C LEU A 273 18.72 -9.59 -8.11
N LEU A 274 18.86 -10.86 -8.53
CA LEU A 274 17.76 -11.63 -9.12
C LEU A 274 16.56 -11.74 -8.16
N GLY A 275 16.82 -12.00 -6.87
CA GLY A 275 15.79 -11.98 -5.84
C GLY A 275 15.14 -10.61 -5.62
N ARG A 276 15.76 -9.52 -6.06
CA ARG A 276 15.19 -8.17 -6.01
C ARG A 276 14.35 -7.81 -7.24
N LEU A 277 14.40 -8.58 -8.32
CA LEU A 277 13.66 -8.29 -9.55
C LEU A 277 12.14 -8.27 -9.31
N ASP A 278 11.64 -9.23 -8.52
CA ASP A 278 10.24 -9.24 -8.08
C ASP A 278 9.88 -8.01 -7.25
N ASN A 279 10.80 -7.55 -6.38
CA ASN A 279 10.58 -6.35 -5.59
C ASN A 279 10.52 -5.10 -6.46
N VAL A 280 11.39 -4.96 -7.45
CA VAL A 280 11.37 -3.86 -8.41
C VAL A 280 10.06 -3.87 -9.21
N ASN A 281 9.67 -5.02 -9.75
CA ASN A 281 8.41 -5.18 -10.47
C ASN A 281 7.18 -4.84 -9.60
N ASN A 282 7.18 -5.30 -8.36
CA ASN A 282 6.13 -4.97 -7.40
C ASN A 282 6.11 -3.47 -7.09
N ASN A 283 7.26 -2.81 -6.98
CA ASN A 283 7.34 -1.37 -6.76
C ASN A 283 6.86 -0.56 -7.97
N ILE A 284 7.21 -0.97 -9.20
CA ILE A 284 6.68 -0.35 -10.43
C ILE A 284 5.15 -0.50 -10.47
N LYS A 285 4.61 -1.68 -10.15
CA LYS A 285 3.16 -1.89 -10.04
C LYS A 285 2.52 -0.94 -9.02
N LYS A 286 3.14 -0.75 -7.85
CA LYS A 286 2.64 0.17 -6.81
C LYS A 286 2.65 1.63 -7.28
N LEU A 287 3.65 2.06 -8.05
CA LEU A 287 3.68 3.39 -8.68
C LEU A 287 2.56 3.55 -9.70
N GLU A 288 2.30 2.53 -10.53
CA GLU A 288 1.17 2.55 -11.45
C GLU A 288 -0.19 2.63 -10.73
N GLU A 289 -0.36 1.91 -9.61
CA GLU A 289 -1.57 1.98 -8.78
C GLU A 289 -1.77 3.38 -8.17
N VAL A 290 -0.67 4.02 -7.76
CA VAL A 290 -0.68 5.40 -7.24
C VAL A 290 -1.03 6.41 -8.33
N ALA A 291 -0.51 6.23 -9.55
CA ALA A 291 -0.89 7.08 -10.69
C ALA A 291 -2.41 7.01 -10.96
N ASP A 292 -3.02 5.82 -10.89
CA ASP A 292 -4.48 5.68 -10.99
C ASP A 292 -5.20 6.37 -9.81
N ALA A 293 -4.63 6.31 -8.60
CA ALA A 293 -5.20 6.93 -7.41
C ALA A 293 -5.26 8.46 -7.53
N ILE A 294 -4.20 9.09 -8.06
CA ILE A 294 -4.19 10.54 -8.33
C ILE A 294 -5.33 10.94 -9.26
N VAL A 295 -5.54 10.21 -10.36
CA VAL A 295 -6.63 10.50 -11.31
C VAL A 295 -8.01 10.37 -10.62
N ARG A 296 -8.21 9.33 -9.81
CA ARG A 296 -9.44 9.13 -9.04
C ARG A 296 -9.67 10.23 -8.01
N LEU A 297 -8.65 10.57 -7.21
CA LEU A 297 -8.72 11.63 -6.19
C LEU A 297 -9.03 12.98 -6.81
N SER A 298 -8.40 13.34 -7.94
CA SER A 298 -8.71 14.60 -8.60
C SER A 298 -10.15 14.65 -9.14
N LYS A 299 -10.69 13.52 -9.60
CA LYS A 299 -12.11 13.41 -9.97
C LYS A 299 -13.02 13.55 -8.75
N GLN A 300 -12.70 12.89 -7.64
CA GLN A 300 -13.40 13.01 -6.37
C GLN A 300 -13.44 14.47 -5.91
N LYS A 301 -12.30 15.18 -5.96
CA LYS A 301 -12.21 16.59 -5.61
C LYS A 301 -13.17 17.44 -6.44
N LYS A 302 -13.22 17.24 -7.76
CA LYS A 302 -14.18 17.95 -8.61
C LYS A 302 -15.62 17.72 -8.15
N CYS A 303 -15.99 16.47 -7.84
CA CYS A 303 -17.33 16.14 -7.35
C CYS A 303 -17.64 16.80 -6.00
N CYS A 304 -16.75 16.73 -5.02
CA CYS A 304 -16.91 17.36 -3.70
C CYS A 304 -17.08 18.88 -3.81
N LEU A 305 -16.29 19.50 -4.68
CA LEU A 305 -16.35 20.93 -4.94
C LEU A 305 -17.70 21.37 -5.54
N MET A 306 -18.22 20.63 -6.53
CA MET A 306 -19.53 20.91 -7.12
C MET A 306 -20.67 20.71 -6.10
N ALA A 307 -20.56 19.67 -5.26
CA ALA A 307 -21.52 19.41 -4.20
C ALA A 307 -21.49 20.49 -3.10
N ARG A 308 -20.31 21.02 -2.77
CA ARG A 308 -20.13 22.12 -1.81
C ARG A 308 -20.89 23.39 -2.23
N THR A 309 -20.89 23.71 -3.53
CA THR A 309 -21.51 24.94 -4.07
C THR A 309 -23.04 24.89 -4.18
N ALA A 310 -23.66 23.72 -4.06
CA ALA A 310 -25.11 23.56 -4.18
C ALA A 310 -25.80 23.81 -2.83
N ASP A 311 -26.12 25.07 -2.49
CA ASP A 311 -26.91 25.51 -1.32
C ASP A 311 -26.76 24.68 -0.04
N SER A 312 -25.54 24.18 0.19
CA SER A 312 -25.32 23.16 1.20
C SER A 312 -25.29 23.81 2.57
N GLN A 313 -25.93 23.18 3.55
CA GLN A 313 -25.84 23.63 4.93
C GLN A 313 -24.37 23.70 5.37
N ALA A 314 -24.02 24.67 6.22
CA ALA A 314 -22.62 24.92 6.61
C ALA A 314 -21.87 23.66 7.07
N ALA A 315 -22.53 22.76 7.81
CA ALA A 315 -21.93 21.51 8.27
C ALA A 315 -21.59 20.53 7.12
N ILE A 316 -22.42 20.47 6.07
CA ILE A 316 -22.17 19.65 4.87
C ILE A 316 -20.99 20.25 4.10
N ALA A 317 -20.99 21.57 3.92
CA ALA A 317 -19.90 22.29 3.25
C ALA A 317 -18.54 22.05 3.94
N THR A 318 -18.49 22.07 5.28
CA THR A 318 -17.27 21.78 6.04
C THR A 318 -16.73 20.36 5.78
N LEU A 319 -17.60 19.35 5.70
CA LEU A 319 -17.18 17.97 5.44
C LEU A 319 -16.66 17.79 3.99
N PHE A 320 -17.28 18.45 3.01
CA PHE A 320 -16.73 18.47 1.66
C PHE A 320 -15.37 19.18 1.60
N GLU A 321 -15.19 20.28 2.35
CA GLU A 321 -13.89 20.96 2.42
C GLU A 321 -12.80 20.08 3.02
N GLU A 322 -13.11 19.38 4.13
CA GLU A 322 -12.21 18.41 4.75
C GLU A 322 -11.85 17.28 3.77
N ALA A 323 -12.82 16.79 2.99
CA ALA A 323 -12.58 15.79 1.96
C ALA A 323 -11.64 16.31 0.85
N LEU A 324 -11.83 17.55 0.40
CA LEU A 324 -10.99 18.21 -0.60
C LEU A 324 -9.54 18.39 -0.13
N GLU A 325 -9.37 18.85 1.11
CA GLU A 325 -8.05 19.06 1.72
C GLU A 325 -7.28 17.74 1.81
N LYS A 326 -7.91 16.70 2.38
CA LYS A 326 -7.29 15.39 2.52
C LYS A 326 -6.96 14.74 1.18
N ALA A 327 -7.84 14.90 0.18
CA ALA A 327 -7.56 14.40 -1.17
C ALA A 327 -6.34 15.10 -1.79
N GLN A 328 -6.16 16.41 -1.56
CA GLN A 328 -4.96 17.11 -2.01
C GLN A 328 -3.71 16.62 -1.28
N GLN A 329 -3.76 16.51 0.04
CA GLN A 329 -2.64 16.00 0.84
C GLN A 329 -2.24 14.57 0.43
N ALA A 330 -3.22 13.72 0.07
CA ALA A 330 -2.96 12.39 -0.46
C ALA A 330 -2.22 12.44 -1.81
N ILE A 331 -2.64 13.30 -2.74
CA ILE A 331 -1.96 13.52 -4.03
C ILE A 331 -0.52 13.97 -3.79
N ASP A 332 -0.30 14.91 -2.87
CA ASP A 332 1.05 15.42 -2.56
C ASP A 332 1.96 14.34 -1.98
N CYS A 333 1.44 13.50 -1.08
CA CYS A 333 2.17 12.34 -0.56
C CYS A 333 2.55 11.35 -1.67
N TYR A 334 1.64 11.13 -2.63
CA TYR A 334 1.87 10.24 -3.76
C TYR A 334 2.92 10.76 -4.75
N LEU A 335 2.95 12.07 -5.01
CA LEU A 335 4.01 12.71 -5.79
C LEU A 335 5.37 12.55 -5.11
N GLN A 336 5.45 12.81 -3.81
CA GLN A 336 6.69 12.61 -3.06
C GLN A 336 7.10 11.13 -3.00
N TYR A 337 6.15 10.20 -2.95
CA TYR A 337 6.42 8.77 -3.04
C TYR A 337 7.12 8.41 -4.35
N GLY A 338 6.62 8.90 -5.51
CA GLY A 338 7.27 8.70 -6.80
C GLY A 338 8.71 9.22 -6.83
N GLN A 339 8.91 10.44 -6.34
CA GLN A 339 10.22 11.06 -6.25
C GLN A 339 11.18 10.28 -5.34
N LYS A 340 10.75 9.83 -4.16
CA LYS A 340 11.60 9.04 -3.25
C LYS A 340 11.93 7.66 -3.81
N MET A 341 11.02 7.05 -4.57
CA MET A 341 11.31 5.83 -5.32
C MET A 341 12.39 6.08 -6.39
N LYS A 342 12.28 7.17 -7.16
CA LYS A 342 13.31 7.57 -8.15
C LYS A 342 14.69 7.75 -7.50
N GLU A 343 14.73 8.34 -6.31
CA GLU A 343 15.96 8.56 -5.52
C GLU A 343 16.53 7.27 -4.90
N GLY A 344 15.78 6.16 -4.91
CA GLY A 344 16.19 4.91 -4.28
C GLY A 344 15.94 4.84 -2.76
N ASP A 345 15.25 5.83 -2.19
CA ASP A 345 14.90 5.90 -0.76
C ASP A 345 13.61 5.10 -0.48
N ALA A 346 13.73 3.78 -0.51
CA ALA A 346 12.60 2.87 -0.32
C ALA A 346 11.90 3.00 1.06
N PRO A 347 12.60 3.23 2.19
CA PRO A 347 11.95 3.46 3.48
C PRO A 347 11.08 4.71 3.51
N ALA A 348 11.59 5.88 3.08
CA ALA A 348 10.80 7.11 3.05
C ALA A 348 9.64 7.00 2.06
N ALA A 349 9.90 6.44 0.88
CA ALA A 349 8.86 6.17 -0.12
C ALA A 349 7.71 5.33 0.45
N PHE A 350 8.02 4.28 1.21
CA PHE A 350 6.99 3.46 1.85
C PHE A 350 6.11 4.27 2.81
N LEU A 351 6.70 5.11 3.66
CA LEU A 351 5.95 5.92 4.63
C LEU A 351 5.02 6.92 3.92
N LEU A 352 5.53 7.59 2.89
CA LEU A 352 4.74 8.51 2.06
C LEU A 352 3.57 7.81 1.36
N ARG A 353 3.79 6.62 0.80
CA ARG A 353 2.71 5.83 0.20
C ARG A 353 1.65 5.46 1.23
N LEU A 354 2.07 5.05 2.43
CA LEU A 354 1.14 4.68 3.50
C LEU A 354 0.30 5.89 3.95
N GLN A 355 0.96 7.02 4.20
CA GLN A 355 0.31 8.28 4.55
C GLN A 355 -0.69 8.73 3.48
N GLY A 356 -0.30 8.68 2.19
CA GLY A 356 -1.18 8.99 1.08
C GLY A 356 -2.45 8.13 1.06
N ARG A 357 -2.33 6.83 1.37
CA ARG A 357 -3.48 5.93 1.47
C ARG A 357 -4.39 6.23 2.65
N VAL A 358 -3.83 6.55 3.83
CA VAL A 358 -4.60 6.97 5.01
C VAL A 358 -5.45 8.19 4.65
N LEU A 359 -4.82 9.21 4.07
CA LEU A 359 -5.48 10.44 3.64
C LEU A 359 -6.54 10.22 2.55
N GLU A 360 -6.31 9.31 1.61
CA GLU A 360 -7.32 8.90 0.60
C GLU A 360 -8.58 8.34 1.28
N TYR A 361 -8.45 7.47 2.27
CA TYR A 361 -9.60 6.93 2.99
C TYR A 361 -10.27 7.94 3.92
N ASP A 362 -9.51 8.83 4.55
CA ASP A 362 -10.09 9.89 5.36
C ASP A 362 -10.85 10.91 4.50
N SER A 363 -10.38 11.17 3.28
CA SER A 363 -11.11 11.97 2.29
C SER A 363 -12.44 11.32 1.92
N LEU A 364 -12.44 10.01 1.59
CA LEU A 364 -13.66 9.25 1.31
C LEU A 364 -14.63 9.25 2.49
N ASN A 365 -14.12 9.10 3.72
CA ASN A 365 -14.93 9.18 4.94
C ASN A 365 -15.64 10.54 5.03
N SER A 366 -14.90 11.65 4.93
CA SER A 366 -15.48 13.00 5.00
C SER A 366 -16.50 13.24 3.89
N GLU A 367 -16.21 12.85 2.64
CA GLU A 367 -17.16 12.96 1.52
C GLU A 367 -18.46 12.19 1.79
N TYR A 368 -18.37 10.92 2.17
CA TYR A 368 -19.56 10.10 2.38
C TYR A 368 -20.36 10.52 3.61
N ARG A 369 -19.73 11.10 4.64
CA ARG A 369 -20.47 11.76 5.73
C ARG A 369 -21.24 12.97 5.24
N ALA A 370 -20.62 13.80 4.39
CA ALA A 370 -21.30 14.96 3.78
C ALA A 370 -22.52 14.50 2.97
N ARG A 371 -22.35 13.51 2.09
CA ARG A 371 -23.43 12.94 1.29
C ARG A 371 -24.54 12.31 2.14
N ALA A 372 -24.19 11.63 3.24
CA ALA A 372 -25.17 11.06 4.16
C ALA A 372 -26.01 12.15 4.86
N LEU A 373 -25.39 13.26 5.26
CA LEU A 373 -26.10 14.40 5.85
C LEU A 373 -26.97 15.12 4.82
N GLN A 374 -26.47 15.30 3.60
CA GLN A 374 -27.23 15.88 2.50
C GLN A 374 -28.50 15.06 2.22
N ALA A 375 -28.36 13.75 2.09
CA ALA A 375 -29.47 12.80 1.95
C ALA A 375 -30.52 12.93 3.07
N ILE A 376 -30.10 13.13 4.32
CA ILE A 376 -31.02 13.38 5.44
C ILE A 376 -31.80 14.70 5.26
N VAL A 377 -31.12 15.77 4.85
CA VAL A 377 -31.75 17.09 4.62
C VAL A 377 -32.76 17.04 3.48
N GLU A 378 -32.47 16.25 2.43
CA GLU A 378 -33.34 16.03 1.28
C GLU A 378 -34.49 15.05 1.59
N GLY A 379 -34.51 14.42 2.76
CA GLY A 379 -35.52 13.44 3.17
C GLY A 379 -35.33 12.04 2.57
N ASP A 380 -34.26 11.80 1.80
CA ASP A 380 -33.88 10.50 1.26
C ASP A 380 -32.91 9.80 2.23
N TYR A 381 -33.44 9.18 3.28
CA TYR A 381 -32.60 8.53 4.29
C TYR A 381 -31.94 7.23 3.76
N ASN A 382 -30.83 7.40 3.07
CA ASN A 382 -30.01 6.30 2.57
C ASN A 382 -28.82 6.02 3.52
N GLN A 383 -28.92 4.95 4.32
CA GLN A 383 -27.86 4.54 5.24
C GLN A 383 -26.55 4.10 4.55
N ASN A 384 -26.56 3.88 3.23
CA ASN A 384 -25.40 3.37 2.52
C ASN A 384 -24.20 4.31 2.62
N PHE A 385 -24.40 5.63 2.50
CA PHE A 385 -23.30 6.58 2.63
C PHE A 385 -22.70 6.62 4.04
N SER A 386 -23.53 6.56 5.08
CA SER A 386 -23.03 6.50 6.46
C SER A 386 -22.19 5.24 6.71
N ARG A 387 -22.60 4.08 6.17
CA ARG A 387 -21.85 2.82 6.29
C ARG A 387 -20.59 2.78 5.41
N ALA A 388 -20.63 3.43 4.25
CA ALA A 388 -19.46 3.65 3.40
C ALA A 388 -18.43 4.51 4.13
N ALA A 389 -18.86 5.62 4.75
CA ALA A 389 -18.00 6.46 5.57
C ALA A 389 -17.35 5.67 6.73
N GLU A 390 -18.12 4.89 7.48
CA GLU A 390 -17.61 4.06 8.56
C GLU A 390 -16.58 3.04 8.05
N SER A 391 -16.85 2.40 6.91
CA SER A 391 -15.92 1.44 6.30
C SER A 391 -14.61 2.10 5.85
N ALA A 392 -14.68 3.31 5.29
CA ALA A 392 -13.51 4.10 4.93
C ALA A 392 -12.70 4.50 6.18
N ALA A 393 -13.36 4.95 7.25
CA ALA A 393 -12.72 5.27 8.53
C ALA A 393 -12.03 4.04 9.16
N ASN A 394 -12.64 2.85 9.03
CA ASN A 394 -12.03 1.60 9.48
C ASN A 394 -10.79 1.21 8.65
N ALA A 395 -10.83 1.41 7.33
CA ALA A 395 -9.69 1.19 6.45
C ALA A 395 -8.51 2.11 6.81
N SER A 396 -8.79 3.39 7.04
CA SER A 396 -7.80 4.39 7.46
C SER A 396 -7.10 3.98 8.76
N ARG A 397 -7.86 3.71 9.83
CA ARG A 397 -7.33 3.24 11.13
C ARG A 397 -6.54 1.94 11.04
N ALA A 398 -6.93 1.04 10.14
CA ALA A 398 -6.20 -0.20 9.91
C ALA A 398 -4.84 0.06 9.23
N LEU A 399 -4.74 1.07 8.34
CA LEU A 399 -3.48 1.45 7.73
C LEU A 399 -2.52 2.15 8.68
N GLU A 400 -2.99 2.90 9.66
CA GLU A 400 -2.11 3.50 10.67
C GLU A 400 -1.27 2.42 11.38
N LYS A 401 -1.91 1.28 11.71
CA LYS A 401 -1.26 0.10 12.31
C LYS A 401 -0.26 -0.61 11.40
N VAL A 402 -0.32 -0.44 10.09
CA VAL A 402 0.62 -1.07 9.15
C VAL A 402 2.06 -0.60 9.42
N SER A 403 2.23 0.68 9.75
CA SER A 403 3.54 1.24 10.10
C SER A 403 4.12 0.57 11.36
N GLU A 404 3.30 0.39 12.38
CA GLU A 404 3.66 -0.26 13.65
C GLU A 404 4.11 -1.69 13.40
N TYR A 405 3.32 -2.47 12.66
CA TYR A 405 3.60 -3.90 12.41
C TYR A 405 4.83 -4.09 11.54
N LYS A 406 5.04 -3.21 10.57
CA LYS A 406 6.25 -3.24 9.74
C LYS A 406 7.51 -2.98 10.57
N ASN A 407 7.48 -2.01 11.48
CA ASN A 407 8.61 -1.71 12.35
C ASN A 407 8.92 -2.86 13.32
N LEU A 408 7.89 -3.63 13.69
CA LEU A 408 8.05 -4.84 14.50
C LEU A 408 8.60 -6.02 13.69
N GLY A 409 8.41 -6.04 12.36
CA GLY A 409 8.83 -7.13 11.49
C GLY A 409 7.81 -8.27 11.36
N ASP A 410 6.56 -8.06 11.80
CA ASP A 410 5.50 -9.07 11.73
C ASP A 410 4.87 -9.13 10.33
N VAL A 411 5.47 -9.94 9.46
CA VAL A 411 5.04 -10.09 8.07
C VAL A 411 3.65 -10.71 7.95
N GLU A 412 3.29 -11.66 8.82
CA GLU A 412 2.00 -12.36 8.76
C GLU A 412 0.85 -11.42 9.18
N ALA A 413 1.01 -10.74 10.32
CA ALA A 413 0.00 -9.78 10.77
C ALA A 413 -0.18 -8.65 9.75
N LEU A 414 0.92 -8.17 9.16
CA LEU A 414 0.90 -7.12 8.14
C LEU A 414 0.12 -7.54 6.88
N GLN A 415 0.37 -8.73 6.33
CA GLN A 415 -0.34 -9.22 5.14
C GLN A 415 -1.85 -9.33 5.39
N VAL A 416 -2.23 -9.84 6.56
CA VAL A 416 -3.65 -9.99 6.93
C VAL A 416 -4.30 -8.62 7.19
N LEU A 417 -3.55 -7.66 7.74
CA LEU A 417 -4.01 -6.28 7.93
C LEU A 417 -4.29 -5.60 6.58
N GLU A 418 -3.36 -5.71 5.63
CA GLU A 418 -3.52 -5.18 4.26
C GLU A 418 -4.73 -5.78 3.55
N GLN A 419 -4.96 -7.09 3.73
CA GLN A 419 -6.15 -7.77 3.21
C GLN A 419 -7.45 -7.23 3.85
N GLY A 420 -7.43 -6.95 5.16
CA GLY A 420 -8.56 -6.32 5.87
C GLY A 420 -8.89 -4.92 5.34
N VAL A 421 -7.87 -4.11 5.05
CA VAL A 421 -8.03 -2.79 4.42
C VAL A 421 -8.68 -2.92 3.03
N GLN A 422 -8.25 -3.88 2.22
CA GLN A 422 -8.86 -4.13 0.90
C GLN A 422 -10.34 -4.51 1.01
N TYR A 423 -10.70 -5.37 1.97
CA TYR A 423 -12.10 -5.73 2.21
C TYR A 423 -12.93 -4.51 2.65
N HIS A 424 -12.39 -3.60 3.47
CA HIS A 424 -13.10 -2.36 3.79
C HIS A 424 -13.34 -1.50 2.54
N LEU A 425 -12.37 -1.36 1.64
CA LEU A 425 -12.55 -0.63 0.37
C LEU A 425 -13.63 -1.28 -0.51
N GLN A 426 -13.65 -2.61 -0.61
CA GLN A 426 -14.70 -3.33 -1.34
C GLN A 426 -16.08 -3.12 -0.69
N ALA A 427 -16.15 -3.02 0.64
CA ALA A 427 -17.39 -2.68 1.34
C ALA A 427 -17.86 -1.26 1.01
N VAL A 428 -16.96 -0.27 1.02
CA VAL A 428 -17.26 1.12 0.59
C VAL A 428 -17.90 1.12 -0.79
N GLN A 429 -17.26 0.42 -1.74
CA GLN A 429 -17.74 0.31 -3.13
C GLN A 429 -19.15 -0.29 -3.21
N ALA A 430 -19.36 -1.40 -2.53
CA ALA A 430 -20.63 -2.10 -2.54
C ALA A 430 -21.76 -1.29 -1.87
N PHE A 431 -21.47 -0.54 -0.81
CA PHE A 431 -22.45 0.37 -0.20
C PHE A 431 -22.87 1.47 -1.17
N VAL A 432 -21.90 2.15 -1.79
CA VAL A 432 -22.18 3.26 -2.72
C VAL A 432 -22.97 2.78 -3.94
N ASN A 433 -22.73 1.55 -4.39
CA ASN A 433 -23.47 0.92 -5.48
C ASN A 433 -24.84 0.33 -5.05
N GLY A 434 -25.28 0.55 -3.80
CA GLY A 434 -26.54 0.04 -3.28
C GLY A 434 -26.57 -1.46 -2.99
N ASN A 435 -25.46 -2.18 -3.15
CA ASN A 435 -25.36 -3.61 -2.88
C ASN A 435 -25.07 -3.89 -1.40
N SER A 436 -26.05 -3.56 -0.55
CA SER A 436 -25.92 -3.63 0.91
C SER A 436 -25.58 -5.03 1.44
N SER A 437 -26.03 -6.10 0.78
CA SER A 437 -25.71 -7.47 1.17
C SER A 437 -24.23 -7.79 0.93
N GLN A 438 -23.71 -7.49 -0.26
CA GLN A 438 -22.31 -7.70 -0.57
C GLN A 438 -21.41 -6.81 0.30
N ALA A 439 -21.81 -5.57 0.53
CA ALA A 439 -21.10 -4.65 1.40
C ALA A 439 -20.99 -5.18 2.84
N GLY A 440 -22.09 -5.70 3.39
CA GLY A 440 -22.10 -6.31 4.71
C GLY A 440 -21.16 -7.51 4.82
N ASN A 441 -21.02 -8.30 3.75
CA ASN A 441 -20.08 -9.43 3.71
C ASN A 441 -18.63 -8.96 3.72
N PHE A 442 -18.30 -7.98 2.90
CA PHE A 442 -16.97 -7.37 2.90
C PHE A 442 -16.61 -6.72 4.24
N SER A 443 -17.53 -6.00 4.89
CA SER A 443 -17.29 -5.41 6.22
C SER A 443 -17.01 -6.48 7.28
N LYS A 444 -17.74 -7.61 7.25
CA LYS A 444 -17.50 -8.73 8.17
C LYS A 444 -16.19 -9.46 7.88
N ALA A 445 -15.84 -9.62 6.61
CA ALA A 445 -14.55 -10.17 6.20
C ALA A 445 -13.39 -9.29 6.68
N ALA A 446 -13.52 -7.97 6.52
CA ALA A 446 -12.55 -6.99 6.97
C ALA A 446 -12.36 -7.05 8.50
N LYS A 447 -13.45 -7.03 9.27
CA LYS A 447 -13.40 -7.16 10.73
C LYS A 447 -12.73 -8.46 11.18
N SER A 448 -13.03 -9.57 10.50
CA SER A 448 -12.42 -10.86 10.80
C SER A 448 -10.92 -10.84 10.48
N ALA A 449 -10.51 -10.25 9.36
CA ALA A 449 -9.09 -10.08 9.04
C ALA A 449 -8.36 -9.22 10.09
N LEU A 450 -8.95 -8.12 10.55
CA LEU A 450 -8.37 -7.30 11.62
C LEU A 450 -8.19 -8.07 12.93
N GLN A 451 -9.15 -8.92 13.30
CA GLN A 451 -9.03 -9.79 14.47
C GLN A 451 -7.92 -10.83 14.31
N ALA A 452 -7.81 -11.44 13.11
CA ALA A 452 -6.72 -12.36 12.81
C ALA A 452 -5.35 -11.69 12.90
N SER A 453 -5.23 -10.49 12.29
CA SER A 453 -4.01 -9.69 12.31
C SER A 453 -3.58 -9.31 13.73
N ALA A 454 -4.52 -8.88 14.58
CA ALA A 454 -4.23 -8.59 15.99
C ALA A 454 -3.73 -9.82 16.76
N ALA A 455 -4.33 -10.99 16.51
CA ALA A 455 -3.90 -12.24 17.15
C ALA A 455 -2.50 -12.68 16.68
N PHE A 456 -2.18 -12.56 15.39
CA PHE A 456 -0.81 -12.80 14.87
C PHE A 456 0.21 -11.86 15.54
N ASN A 457 -0.12 -10.57 15.66
CA ASN A 457 0.74 -9.60 16.34
C ASN A 457 0.96 -9.94 17.82
N THR A 458 -0.05 -10.47 18.52
CA THR A 458 0.15 -11.00 19.88
C THR A 458 1.12 -12.17 19.89
N VAL A 459 0.96 -13.16 19.00
CA VAL A 459 1.90 -14.30 18.87
C VAL A 459 3.32 -13.81 18.62
N PHE A 460 3.49 -12.83 17.73
CA PHE A 460 4.80 -12.28 17.40
C PHE A 460 5.47 -11.60 18.60
N ASN A 461 4.75 -10.74 19.32
CA ASN A 461 5.29 -10.02 20.47
C ASN A 461 5.66 -10.96 21.62
N GLU A 462 4.82 -11.96 21.89
CA GLU A 462 5.09 -12.97 22.92
C GLU A 462 6.29 -13.87 22.56
N ARG A 463 6.47 -14.22 21.28
CA ARG A 463 7.69 -14.93 20.85
C ARG A 463 8.96 -14.10 21.05
N LYS A 464 8.86 -12.79 20.88
CA LYS A 464 9.98 -11.85 21.05
C LYS A 464 10.35 -11.64 22.53
N SER A 465 9.41 -11.84 23.46
CA SER A 465 9.63 -11.61 24.89
C SER A 465 10.43 -12.72 25.60
N CYS A 466 10.73 -13.85 24.93
CA CYS A 466 11.61 -14.93 25.38
C CYS A 466 11.23 -15.69 26.67
N ASP A 467 10.09 -15.42 27.32
CA ASP A 467 9.69 -16.22 28.49
C ASP A 467 9.01 -17.52 28.02
N SER A 468 9.82 -18.58 27.88
CA SER A 468 9.46 -19.91 27.36
C SER A 468 8.32 -20.66 28.08
N ARG A 469 7.69 -20.06 29.11
CA ARG A 469 6.67 -20.72 29.94
C ARG A 469 5.24 -20.65 29.39
N ASP A 470 5.00 -19.84 28.35
CA ASP A 470 3.65 -19.59 27.82
C ASP A 470 3.40 -20.18 26.43
N VAL A 471 4.01 -21.34 26.12
CA VAL A 471 3.83 -22.02 24.81
C VAL A 471 2.36 -22.34 24.52
N GLU A 472 1.59 -22.76 25.52
CA GLU A 472 0.15 -23.06 25.35
C GLU A 472 -0.66 -21.80 24.97
N ASN A 473 -0.27 -20.62 25.47
CA ASN A 473 -0.94 -19.35 25.12
C ASN A 473 -0.64 -18.95 23.66
N LEU A 474 0.59 -19.15 23.19
CA LEU A 474 0.98 -18.87 21.81
C LEU A 474 0.19 -19.72 20.80
N GLU A 475 0.02 -21.02 21.07
CA GLU A 475 -0.78 -21.90 20.22
C GLU A 475 -2.24 -21.46 20.18
N ALA A 476 -2.82 -21.05 21.32
CA ALA A 476 -4.18 -20.54 21.38
C ALA A 476 -4.37 -19.28 20.51
N PHE A 477 -3.45 -18.32 20.54
CA PHE A 477 -3.54 -17.13 19.69
C PHE A 477 -3.35 -17.46 18.20
N GLN A 478 -2.48 -18.42 17.87
CA GLN A 478 -2.33 -18.90 16.50
C GLN A 478 -3.63 -19.55 15.98
N GLU A 479 -4.28 -20.39 16.79
CA GLU A 479 -5.59 -20.99 16.47
C GLU A 479 -6.65 -19.91 16.24
N ILE A 480 -6.70 -18.88 17.10
CA ILE A 480 -7.61 -17.72 16.97
C ILE A 480 -7.36 -16.98 15.65
N ALA A 481 -6.10 -16.70 15.34
CA ALA A 481 -5.71 -16.00 14.11
C ALA A 481 -6.18 -16.76 12.86
N GLN A 482 -5.91 -18.07 12.80
CA GLN A 482 -6.32 -18.93 11.70
C GLN A 482 -7.84 -19.05 11.56
N TYR A 483 -8.56 -19.18 12.68
CA TYR A 483 -10.02 -19.19 12.72
C TYR A 483 -10.60 -17.92 12.10
N HIS A 484 -10.11 -16.74 12.50
CA HIS A 484 -10.58 -15.47 11.98
C HIS A 484 -10.21 -15.25 10.50
N LEU A 485 -9.03 -15.72 10.07
CA LEU A 485 -8.64 -15.70 8.66
C LEU A 485 -9.58 -16.58 7.81
N ARG A 486 -9.96 -17.76 8.32
CA ARG A 486 -10.95 -18.63 7.67
C ARG A 486 -12.31 -17.96 7.60
N ARG A 487 -12.77 -17.32 8.68
CA ARG A 487 -14.04 -16.57 8.68
C ARG A 487 -14.04 -15.46 7.64
N ALA A 488 -12.95 -14.71 7.51
CA ALA A 488 -12.82 -13.71 6.47
C ALA A 488 -13.01 -14.32 5.07
N LYS A 489 -12.36 -15.44 4.77
CA LYS A 489 -12.51 -16.16 3.48
C LYS A 489 -13.95 -16.63 3.23
N ILE A 490 -14.63 -17.16 4.25
CA ILE A 490 -16.01 -17.62 4.11
C ILE A 490 -16.95 -16.45 3.79
N TYR A 491 -16.80 -15.31 4.46
CA TYR A 491 -17.61 -14.13 4.13
C TYR A 491 -17.44 -13.68 2.68
N ILE A 492 -16.24 -13.78 2.13
CA ILE A 492 -15.97 -13.44 0.72
C ILE A 492 -16.59 -14.46 -0.25
N LEU A 493 -16.49 -15.76 0.05
CA LEU A 493 -16.90 -16.83 -0.88
C LEU A 493 -18.38 -17.18 -0.80
N GLU A 494 -18.92 -17.27 0.41
CA GLU A 494 -20.26 -17.80 0.66
C GLU A 494 -21.27 -16.71 1.03
N GLY A 495 -20.78 -15.52 1.40
CA GLY A 495 -21.60 -14.36 1.72
C GLY A 495 -22.50 -14.50 2.95
N LYS A 496 -22.39 -15.60 3.70
CA LYS A 496 -23.06 -15.78 5.00
C LYS A 496 -22.43 -16.93 5.75
N GLU A 497 -22.48 -16.85 7.08
CA GLU A 497 -22.16 -17.99 7.93
C GLU A 497 -23.32 -19.00 7.82
N LYS A 498 -23.03 -20.25 7.44
CA LYS A 498 -24.02 -21.35 7.41
C LYS A 498 -23.61 -22.45 8.41
N GLY A 499 -24.44 -22.67 9.45
CA GLY A 499 -24.32 -23.82 10.37
C GLY A 499 -23.38 -23.63 11.57
N ASP A 500 -23.24 -24.67 12.40
CA ASP A 500 -22.50 -24.66 13.68
C ASP A 500 -20.96 -24.62 13.51
N ALA A 501 -20.47 -24.81 12.29
CA ALA A 501 -19.05 -24.79 11.91
C ALA A 501 -18.30 -23.46 12.15
N PHE A 502 -19.00 -22.47 12.72
CA PHE A 502 -18.54 -21.10 12.90
C PHE A 502 -18.24 -20.73 14.34
N SER A 503 -18.61 -21.54 15.33
CA SER A 503 -18.12 -21.26 16.69
C SER A 503 -16.63 -21.62 16.77
N PHE A 504 -15.86 -20.81 17.51
CA PHE A 504 -14.44 -21.10 17.76
C PHE A 504 -14.25 -22.50 18.36
N ASN A 505 -15.21 -22.95 19.19
CA ASN A 505 -15.21 -24.29 19.78
C ASN A 505 -15.33 -25.39 18.70
N VAL A 506 -16.27 -25.25 17.76
CA VAL A 506 -16.42 -26.22 16.66
C VAL A 506 -15.22 -26.18 15.71
N TYR A 507 -14.63 -25.02 15.46
CA TYR A 507 -13.36 -24.92 14.73
C TYR A 507 -12.26 -25.70 15.44
N LYS A 508 -12.11 -25.49 16.76
CA LYS A 508 -11.11 -26.17 17.58
C LYS A 508 -11.30 -27.69 17.55
N ASP A 509 -12.55 -28.15 17.68
CA ASP A 509 -12.90 -29.58 17.65
C ASP A 509 -12.63 -30.23 16.29
N LEU A 510 -12.88 -29.52 15.17
CA LEU A 510 -12.63 -30.05 13.82
C LEU A 510 -11.14 -30.16 13.48
N PHE A 511 -10.30 -29.24 13.96
CA PHE A 511 -8.88 -29.22 13.60
C PHE A 511 -7.98 -29.97 14.58
N LYS A 512 -8.33 -30.03 15.88
CA LYS A 512 -7.56 -30.85 16.84
C LYS A 512 -7.70 -32.35 16.60
N ASN A 513 -8.80 -32.80 15.99
CA ASN A 513 -9.05 -34.21 15.74
C ASN A 513 -8.45 -34.75 14.43
N HIS A 514 -7.83 -33.88 13.61
CA HIS A 514 -7.22 -34.26 12.32
C HIS A 514 -5.68 -34.15 12.28
N SER A 515 -5.05 -33.82 13.40
CA SER A 515 -3.59 -33.74 13.57
C SER A 515 -2.98 -34.93 14.33
N LEU A 516 -3.72 -36.03 14.49
CA LEU A 516 -3.25 -37.30 15.07
C LEU A 516 -2.81 -38.30 13.99
#